data_AF-A0A067QDI8-F1
#
_entry.id   AF-A0A067QDI8-F1
#
_cell.length_a   1.000
_cell.length_b   1.000
_cell.length_c   1.000
_cell.angle_alpha   90.00
_cell.angle_beta   90.00
_cell.angle_gamma   90.00
#
_symmetry.space_group_name_H-M   'P 1'
#
loop_
_entity.id
_entity.type
_entity.pdbx_description
1 polymer ?
#
loop_
_entity_poly.entity_id
_entity_poly.type
_entity_poly.pdbx_seq_one_letter_code
_entity_poly.pdbx_strand_id
1 'polypeptide(L)'
;MPNPTRAKDWVSHKLFWMRTGFKDPYSQEDQNTFAQCDAMCSGPEHVPAPTTQAQPSFCSLPVFHNPQPPDSAPGGGYVSHDGHVFLCKNPITLQQAFHVLFVVDISSSMSNRDRLPLPNTPGSELISRRHFNNRLGSVFSSLYRFWIARQAAYGAGNPLARRDAYSVIMFDRAPITCTENDFTSSPEQLLESVLQFRTGRGTNFGAAIDYARHCMERNWSSERSPVMIFLSDGECRIEEAAMQDLCRRAVVLG
;
A
#
# COMPACT_ATOMS: atom_id res chain seq x y z
N MET A 1 12.86 22.22 19.03
CA MET A 1 12.70 21.29 20.17
C MET A 1 14.07 20.92 20.73
N PRO A 2 14.22 20.72 22.06
CA PRO A 2 15.48 20.23 22.62
C PRO A 2 15.82 18.84 22.06
N ASN A 3 17.10 18.60 21.77
CA ASN A 3 17.67 17.32 21.33
C ASN A 3 16.88 16.62 20.20
N PRO A 4 16.81 17.22 18.99
CA PRO A 4 15.99 16.71 17.88
C PRO A 4 16.45 15.35 17.32
N THR A 5 17.68 14.94 17.60
CA THR A 5 18.26 13.67 17.11
C THR A 5 18.08 12.50 18.06
N ARG A 6 17.57 12.71 19.29
CA ARG A 6 17.27 11.60 20.21
C ARG A 6 15.86 11.09 19.99
N ALA A 7 15.73 9.77 19.86
CA ALA A 7 14.44 9.10 19.97
C ALA A 7 13.80 9.46 21.32
N LYS A 8 12.50 9.77 21.29
CA LYS A 8 11.71 10.12 22.47
C LYS A 8 10.77 8.99 22.77
N ASP A 9 10.61 8.69 24.05
CA ASP A 9 9.56 7.79 24.50
C ASP A 9 8.20 8.47 24.36
N TRP A 10 7.19 7.68 24.02
CA TRP A 10 5.81 8.13 23.97
C TRP A 10 5.14 7.83 25.31
N VAL A 11 4.38 8.79 25.83
CA VAL A 11 3.55 8.63 27.03
C VAL A 11 2.12 8.98 26.68
N SER A 12 1.15 8.27 27.26
CA SER A 12 -0.25 8.59 27.04
C SER A 12 -0.61 9.89 27.77
N HIS A 13 -1.63 10.59 27.26
CA HIS A 13 -2.16 11.82 27.88
C HIS A 13 -2.45 11.64 29.38
N LYS A 14 -3.13 10.55 29.74
CA LYS A 14 -3.43 10.19 31.13
C LYS A 14 -2.16 10.02 31.98
N LEU A 15 -1.14 9.34 31.44
CA LEU A 15 0.12 9.12 32.15
C LEU A 15 0.91 10.42 32.33
N PHE A 16 0.86 11.31 31.33
CA PHE A 16 1.46 12.64 31.41
C PHE A 16 0.86 13.43 32.59
N TRP A 17 -0.46 13.63 32.63
CA TRP A 17 -1.09 14.41 33.71
C TRP A 17 -0.86 13.79 35.08
N MET A 18 -1.00 12.46 35.21
CA MET A 18 -0.73 11.74 36.45
C MET A 18 0.69 11.97 36.97
N ARG A 19 1.71 11.98 36.09
CA ARG A 19 3.11 12.21 36.48
C ARG A 19 3.41 13.66 36.85
N THR A 20 2.71 14.61 36.25
CA THR A 20 2.89 16.04 36.59
C THR A 20 2.22 16.43 37.90
N GLY A 21 1.29 15.60 38.42
CA GLY A 21 0.51 15.90 39.63
C GLY A 21 -0.60 16.94 39.41
N PHE A 22 -0.78 17.42 38.18
CA PHE A 22 -1.87 18.32 37.81
C PHE A 22 -3.14 17.54 37.47
N LYS A 23 -4.28 18.15 37.77
CA LYS A 23 -5.59 17.64 37.31
C LYS A 23 -5.68 17.83 35.80
N ASP A 24 -6.07 16.76 35.11
CA ASP A 24 -6.33 16.80 33.67
C ASP A 24 -7.41 17.85 33.36
N PRO A 25 -7.11 18.88 32.55
CA PRO A 25 -8.05 19.97 32.26
C PRO A 25 -9.10 19.58 31.22
N TYR A 26 -8.94 18.45 30.53
CA TYR A 26 -9.85 18.02 29.47
C TYR A 26 -11.09 17.31 30.01
N SER A 27 -12.17 17.34 29.23
CA SER A 27 -13.40 16.65 29.58
C SER A 27 -13.19 15.13 29.63
N GLN A 28 -14.09 14.40 30.31
CA GLN A 28 -14.01 12.94 30.35
C GLN A 28 -14.15 12.32 28.95
N GLU A 29 -14.92 12.97 28.06
CA GLU A 29 -15.09 12.55 26.68
C GLU A 29 -13.78 12.68 25.90
N ASP A 30 -13.12 13.84 25.96
CA ASP A 30 -11.81 14.06 25.32
C ASP A 30 -10.76 13.08 25.86
N GLN A 31 -10.75 12.86 27.18
CA GLN A 31 -9.83 11.91 27.80
C GLN A 31 -10.03 10.48 27.28
N ASN A 32 -11.28 10.09 27.01
CA ASN A 32 -11.58 8.78 26.41
C ASN A 32 -11.09 8.72 24.96
N THR A 33 -11.24 9.79 24.18
CA THR A 33 -10.72 9.87 22.81
C THR A 33 -9.18 9.83 22.80
N PHE A 34 -8.49 10.55 23.68
CA PHE A 34 -7.03 10.51 23.79
C PHE A 34 -6.48 9.16 24.27
N ALA A 35 -7.32 8.31 24.85
CA ALA A 35 -6.95 6.97 25.24
C ALA A 35 -7.00 5.97 24.08
N GLN A 36 -7.60 6.31 22.93
CA GLN A 36 -7.75 5.45 21.77
C GLN A 36 -6.62 5.61 20.76
N CYS A 37 -6.42 4.57 19.95
CA CYS A 37 -5.51 4.58 18.82
C CYS A 37 -6.00 5.53 17.72
N ASP A 38 -5.06 6.26 17.12
CA ASP A 38 -5.31 7.25 16.07
C ASP A 38 -5.39 6.66 14.65
N ALA A 39 -5.21 5.34 14.51
CA ALA A 39 -5.40 4.65 13.24
C ALA A 39 -6.85 4.76 12.77
N MET A 40 -7.04 5.21 11.53
CA MET A 40 -8.35 5.45 10.92
C MET A 40 -8.61 4.49 9.76
N CYS A 41 -9.84 4.00 9.66
CA CYS A 41 -10.31 3.19 8.54
C CYS A 41 -10.31 4.03 7.26
N SER A 42 -9.82 3.46 6.17
CA SER A 42 -9.73 4.12 4.85
C SER A 42 -10.98 3.94 3.97
N GLY A 43 -12.10 3.50 4.55
CA GLY A 43 -13.36 3.32 3.83
C GLY A 43 -13.93 4.62 3.27
N PRO A 44 -14.43 4.65 2.02
CA PRO A 44 -14.98 5.85 1.39
C PRO A 44 -16.19 6.42 2.13
N GLU A 45 -16.92 5.59 2.88
CA GLU A 45 -18.03 6.00 3.74
C GLU A 45 -17.62 6.93 4.89
N HIS A 46 -16.32 6.99 5.22
CA HIS A 46 -15.77 7.84 6.26
C HIS A 46 -15.30 9.21 5.75
N VAL A 47 -15.30 9.41 4.43
CA VAL A 47 -14.90 10.66 3.79
C VAL A 47 -16.12 11.58 3.65
N PRO A 48 -16.00 12.90 3.93
CA PRO A 48 -17.11 13.81 3.75
C PRO A 48 -17.57 13.88 2.29
N ALA A 49 -18.88 13.80 2.08
CA ALA A 49 -19.53 13.98 0.78
C ALA A 49 -20.31 15.32 0.76
N PRO A 50 -20.67 15.87 -0.42
CA PRO A 50 -21.31 17.19 -0.51
C PRO A 50 -22.57 17.36 0.36
N THR A 51 -23.27 16.25 0.65
CA THR A 51 -24.52 16.23 1.42
C THR A 51 -24.40 15.51 2.78
N THR A 52 -23.23 14.97 3.13
CA THR A 52 -23.06 14.08 4.28
C THR A 52 -21.80 14.44 5.05
N GLN A 53 -21.93 14.74 6.34
CA GLN A 53 -20.79 14.94 7.22
C GLN A 53 -19.95 13.66 7.32
N ALA A 54 -18.63 13.83 7.39
CA ALA A 54 -17.70 12.73 7.62
C ALA A 54 -18.04 12.02 8.94
N GLN A 55 -18.18 10.70 8.90
CA GLN A 55 -18.19 9.86 10.10
C GLN A 55 -16.94 8.99 10.09
N PRO A 56 -15.81 9.49 10.62
CA PRO A 56 -14.58 8.72 10.68
C PRO A 56 -14.74 7.49 11.58
N SER A 57 -14.11 6.39 11.19
CA SER A 57 -14.04 5.16 11.99
C SER A 57 -12.59 4.96 12.45
N PHE A 58 -12.37 5.04 13.76
CA PHE A 58 -11.07 4.85 14.38
C PHE A 58 -10.91 3.44 14.93
N CYS A 59 -9.65 3.06 15.16
CA CYS A 59 -9.32 1.82 15.83
C CYS A 59 -9.92 1.79 17.25
N SER A 60 -10.63 0.72 17.59
CA SER A 60 -11.31 0.60 18.89
C SER A 60 -10.38 0.20 20.05
N LEU A 61 -9.07 0.10 19.81
CA LEU A 61 -8.08 -0.31 20.80
C LEU A 61 -7.43 0.89 21.51
N PRO A 62 -6.81 0.68 22.68
CA PRO A 62 -6.06 1.74 23.37
C PRO A 62 -4.89 2.27 22.53
N VAL A 63 -4.51 3.54 22.73
CA VAL A 63 -3.44 4.26 21.99
C VAL A 63 -2.13 3.47 21.87
N PHE A 64 -1.81 2.67 22.88
CA PHE A 64 -0.72 1.70 22.83
C PHE A 64 -1.31 0.30 22.93
N HIS A 65 -1.30 -0.42 21.83
CA HIS A 65 -1.76 -1.80 21.75
C HIS A 65 -0.80 -2.63 20.88
N ASN A 66 -0.77 -3.94 21.14
CA ASN A 66 -0.13 -4.87 20.22
C ASN A 66 -1.05 -5.11 19.00
N PRO A 67 -0.50 -5.41 17.81
CA PRO A 67 -1.29 -5.85 16.66
C PRO A 67 -2.22 -7.01 17.02
N GLN A 68 -3.50 -6.89 16.68
CA GLN A 68 -4.47 -7.97 16.89
C GLN A 68 -4.43 -9.02 15.77
N PRO A 69 -4.72 -10.29 16.06
CA PRO A 69 -4.84 -11.33 15.04
C PRO A 69 -6.02 -11.08 14.10
N PRO A 70 -5.95 -11.45 12.80
CA PRO A 70 -7.04 -11.27 11.84
C PRO A 70 -8.38 -11.89 12.28
N ASP A 71 -8.35 -13.03 12.96
CA ASP A 71 -9.52 -13.80 13.38
C ASP A 71 -10.20 -13.25 14.65
N SER A 72 -9.68 -12.15 15.22
CA SER A 72 -10.20 -11.54 16.44
C SER A 72 -11.23 -10.43 16.18
N ALA A 73 -11.72 -10.30 14.94
CA ALA A 73 -12.65 -9.25 14.55
C ALA A 73 -13.97 -9.31 15.38
N PRO A 74 -14.40 -8.19 15.99
CA PRO A 74 -15.69 -8.11 16.65
C PRO A 74 -16.83 -8.23 15.62
N GLY A 75 -18.01 -8.71 16.05
CA GLY A 75 -19.13 -9.03 15.15
C GLY A 75 -19.54 -7.87 14.24
N GLY A 76 -19.25 -8.00 12.94
CA GLY A 76 -19.54 -7.01 11.89
C GLY A 76 -18.38 -6.06 11.54
N GLY A 77 -17.30 -6.06 12.32
CA GLY A 77 -16.08 -5.30 12.11
C GLY A 77 -14.97 -6.08 11.38
N TYR A 78 -13.74 -5.54 11.38
CA TYR A 78 -12.56 -6.23 10.84
C TYR A 78 -11.27 -5.84 11.56
N VAL A 79 -10.23 -6.66 11.40
CA VAL A 79 -8.86 -6.36 11.82
C VAL A 79 -8.01 -6.07 10.58
N SER A 80 -7.31 -4.95 10.55
CA SER A 80 -6.39 -4.61 9.46
C SER A 80 -5.16 -5.53 9.47
N HIS A 81 -4.42 -5.57 8.36
CA HIS A 81 -3.22 -6.40 8.23
C HIS A 81 -2.13 -6.07 9.27
N ASP A 82 -2.03 -4.82 9.71
CA ASP A 82 -1.13 -4.35 10.76
C ASP A 82 -1.73 -4.43 12.18
N GLY A 83 -2.94 -4.98 12.32
CA GLY A 83 -3.53 -5.38 13.60
C GLY A 83 -4.37 -4.32 14.32
N HIS A 84 -4.88 -3.32 13.61
CA HIS A 84 -5.88 -2.37 14.14
C HIS A 84 -7.30 -2.93 13.97
N VAL A 85 -8.20 -2.62 14.92
CA VAL A 85 -9.55 -3.16 14.96
C VAL A 85 -10.56 -2.07 14.63
N PHE A 86 -11.38 -2.27 13.61
CA PHE A 86 -12.43 -1.35 13.20
C PHE A 86 -13.81 -1.99 13.34
N LEU A 87 -14.80 -1.20 13.77
CA LEU A 87 -16.19 -1.66 13.96
C LEU A 87 -17.06 -1.51 12.69
N CYS A 88 -16.54 -0.83 11.66
CA CYS A 88 -17.17 -0.75 10.35
C CYS A 88 -16.88 -2.00 9.52
N LYS A 89 -17.64 -2.18 8.43
CA LYS A 89 -17.34 -3.23 7.46
C LYS A 89 -15.95 -3.02 6.86
N ASN A 90 -15.28 -4.10 6.50
CA ASN A 90 -14.00 -4.02 5.83
C ASN A 90 -14.18 -3.31 4.47
N PRO A 91 -13.57 -2.14 4.25
CA PRO A 91 -13.74 -1.43 2.97
C PRO A 91 -13.20 -2.23 1.79
N ILE A 92 -12.26 -3.17 2.02
CA ILE A 92 -11.74 -4.07 0.97
C ILE A 92 -12.81 -5.07 0.50
N THR A 93 -13.77 -5.45 1.36
CA THR A 93 -14.87 -6.34 0.95
C THR A 93 -16.04 -5.59 0.32
N LEU A 94 -16.10 -4.26 0.52
CA LEU A 94 -17.11 -3.36 -0.07
C LEU A 94 -16.63 -2.67 -1.36
N GLN A 95 -15.32 -2.55 -1.58
CA GLN A 95 -14.74 -1.82 -2.71
C GLN A 95 -14.79 -2.60 -4.04
N GLN A 96 -14.83 -1.81 -5.12
CA GLN A 96 -14.55 -2.22 -6.49
C GLN A 96 -13.27 -3.08 -6.53
N ALA A 97 -13.29 -4.09 -7.38
CA ALA A 97 -12.07 -4.78 -7.75
C ALA A 97 -11.09 -3.76 -8.37
N PHE A 98 -9.79 -4.03 -8.34
CA PHE A 98 -8.82 -3.11 -8.93
C PHE A 98 -8.05 -3.76 -10.08
N HIS A 99 -7.71 -2.96 -11.08
CA HIS A 99 -6.62 -3.29 -11.99
C HIS A 99 -5.38 -2.53 -11.53
N VAL A 100 -4.50 -3.19 -10.77
CA VAL A 100 -3.30 -2.56 -10.22
C VAL A 100 -2.14 -2.72 -11.21
N LEU A 101 -1.66 -1.61 -11.75
CA LEU A 101 -0.52 -1.52 -12.65
C LEU A 101 0.71 -1.08 -11.85
N PHE A 102 1.63 -2.00 -11.61
CA PHE A 102 2.95 -1.71 -11.08
C PHE A 102 3.89 -1.34 -12.23
N VAL A 103 4.38 -0.10 -12.21
CA VAL A 103 5.34 0.40 -13.20
C VAL A 103 6.69 0.56 -12.50
N VAL A 104 7.58 -0.40 -12.71
CA VAL A 104 8.79 -0.60 -11.91
C VAL A 104 10.02 -0.19 -12.70
N ASP A 105 10.73 0.79 -12.16
CA ASP A 105 12.03 1.20 -12.65
C ASP A 105 13.05 0.11 -12.37
N ILE A 106 13.66 -0.39 -13.43
CA ILE A 106 14.77 -1.35 -13.39
C ILE A 106 16.04 -0.72 -13.97
N SER A 107 16.19 0.60 -13.94
CA SER A 107 17.40 1.28 -14.39
C SER A 107 18.63 0.92 -13.54
N SER A 108 19.81 1.35 -14.00
CA SER A 108 21.08 1.05 -13.33
C SER A 108 21.16 1.63 -11.91
N SER A 109 20.53 2.77 -11.63
CA SER A 109 20.50 3.40 -10.31
C SER A 109 19.77 2.55 -9.27
N MET A 110 18.81 1.73 -9.72
CA MET A 110 18.09 0.78 -8.87
C MET A 110 18.97 -0.39 -8.39
N SER A 111 20.21 -0.50 -8.88
CA SER A 111 21.21 -1.47 -8.37
C SER A 111 21.95 -0.99 -7.11
N ASN A 112 21.77 0.29 -6.71
CA ASN A 112 22.37 0.87 -5.52
C ASN A 112 21.93 0.15 -4.23
N ARG A 113 22.86 0.04 -3.27
CA ARG A 113 22.68 -0.72 -2.01
C ARG A 113 22.33 0.15 -0.79
N ASP A 114 21.99 1.40 -1.02
CA ASP A 114 21.59 2.36 0.02
C ASP A 114 20.18 2.09 0.58
N ARG A 115 19.36 1.36 -0.17
CA ARG A 115 18.09 0.79 0.29
C ARG A 115 18.12 -0.72 0.09
N LEU A 116 17.66 -1.46 1.09
CA LEU A 116 17.66 -2.93 1.09
C LEU A 116 16.22 -3.44 1.30
N PRO A 117 15.93 -4.69 0.92
CA PRO A 117 14.73 -5.39 1.41
C PRO A 117 14.65 -5.33 2.93
N LEU A 118 13.45 -5.22 3.47
CA LEU A 118 13.26 -5.27 4.93
C LEU A 118 13.68 -6.67 5.42
N PRO A 119 14.59 -6.79 6.40
CA PRO A 119 15.03 -8.10 6.88
C PRO A 119 13.91 -8.78 7.67
N ASN A 120 13.95 -10.12 7.69
CA ASN A 120 13.04 -10.97 8.46
C ASN A 120 11.54 -10.79 8.11
N THR A 121 11.24 -10.46 6.85
CA THR A 121 9.86 -10.41 6.34
C THR A 121 9.60 -11.51 5.33
N PRO A 122 8.33 -11.88 5.07
CA PRO A 122 8.01 -12.82 3.99
C PRO A 122 8.75 -12.45 2.69
N GLY A 123 9.35 -13.44 2.04
CA GLY A 123 10.06 -13.28 0.77
C GLY A 123 11.46 -12.66 0.85
N SER A 124 11.87 -12.06 1.99
CA SER A 124 13.17 -11.37 2.09
C SER A 124 14.35 -12.30 1.83
N GLU A 125 14.29 -13.54 2.33
CA GLU A 125 15.35 -14.53 2.12
C GLU A 125 15.48 -14.93 0.65
N LEU A 126 14.37 -15.15 -0.06
CA LEU A 126 14.39 -15.49 -1.49
C LEU A 126 14.99 -14.35 -2.32
N ILE A 127 14.54 -13.12 -2.06
CA ILE A 127 15.04 -11.90 -2.74
C ILE A 127 16.55 -11.76 -2.53
N SER A 128 17.02 -11.88 -1.28
CA SER A 128 18.45 -11.80 -0.94
C SER A 128 19.26 -12.93 -1.58
N ARG A 129 18.76 -14.18 -1.58
CA ARG A 129 19.42 -15.33 -2.24
C ARG A 129 19.54 -15.15 -3.75
N ARG A 130 18.60 -14.44 -4.38
CA ARG A 130 18.65 -14.08 -5.81
C ARG A 130 19.51 -12.83 -6.12
N HIS A 131 20.28 -12.37 -5.13
CA HIS A 131 21.22 -11.25 -5.21
C HIS A 131 20.58 -9.85 -5.35
N PHE A 132 19.35 -9.67 -4.86
CA PHE A 132 18.67 -8.37 -4.83
C PHE A 132 18.79 -7.66 -3.48
N ASN A 133 20.02 -7.46 -3.01
CA ASN A 133 20.29 -6.62 -1.83
C ASN A 133 20.56 -5.18 -2.28
N ASN A 134 19.55 -4.54 -2.87
CA ASN A 134 19.59 -3.21 -3.47
C ASN A 134 18.19 -2.56 -3.52
N ARG A 135 18.09 -1.33 -4.05
CA ARG A 135 16.82 -0.60 -4.22
C ARG A 135 15.77 -1.44 -4.93
N LEU A 136 16.11 -2.12 -6.04
CA LEU A 136 15.19 -2.98 -6.77
C LEU A 136 14.67 -4.14 -5.91
N GLY A 137 15.53 -4.77 -5.11
CA GLY A 137 15.07 -5.78 -4.13
C GLY A 137 14.12 -5.24 -3.07
N SER A 138 14.32 -3.99 -2.64
CA SER A 138 13.39 -3.31 -1.73
C SER A 138 12.01 -3.11 -2.37
N VAL A 139 11.98 -2.78 -3.67
CA VAL A 139 10.75 -2.71 -4.46
C VAL A 139 10.07 -4.09 -4.53
N PHE A 140 10.79 -5.15 -4.91
CA PHE A 140 10.23 -6.51 -4.97
C PHE A 140 9.69 -7.00 -3.62
N SER A 141 10.37 -6.66 -2.53
CA SER A 141 9.88 -6.95 -1.17
C SER A 141 8.56 -6.23 -0.89
N SER A 142 8.42 -4.97 -1.34
CA SER A 142 7.20 -4.18 -1.17
C SER A 142 6.04 -4.72 -2.02
N LEU A 143 6.30 -5.12 -3.27
CA LEU A 143 5.32 -5.79 -4.14
C LEU A 143 4.81 -7.09 -3.51
N TYR A 144 5.71 -7.93 -3.03
CA TYR A 144 5.34 -9.20 -2.41
C TYR A 144 4.47 -9.02 -1.17
N ARG A 145 4.82 -8.07 -0.31
CA ARG A 145 4.02 -7.71 0.86
C ARG A 145 2.64 -7.18 0.47
N PHE A 146 2.56 -6.37 -0.59
CA PHE A 146 1.28 -5.92 -1.13
C PHE A 146 0.40 -7.10 -1.55
N TRP A 147 0.95 -8.05 -2.32
CA TRP A 147 0.18 -9.21 -2.79
C TRP A 147 -0.27 -10.13 -1.64
N ILE A 148 0.58 -10.38 -0.64
CA ILE A 148 0.20 -11.14 0.56
C ILE A 148 -0.93 -10.42 1.31
N ALA A 149 -0.79 -9.11 1.55
CA ALA A 149 -1.78 -8.34 2.29
C ALA A 149 -3.14 -8.34 1.57
N ARG A 150 -3.13 -8.20 0.24
CA ARG A 150 -4.34 -8.32 -0.58
C ARG A 150 -4.95 -9.71 -0.53
N GLN A 151 -4.14 -10.77 -0.66
CA GLN A 151 -4.64 -12.14 -0.60
C GLN A 151 -5.27 -12.44 0.78
N ALA A 152 -4.63 -12.02 1.87
CA ALA A 152 -5.15 -12.19 3.22
C ALA A 152 -6.50 -11.49 3.42
N ALA A 153 -6.68 -10.31 2.83
CA ALA A 153 -7.95 -9.57 2.89
C ALA A 153 -9.11 -10.29 2.17
N TYR A 154 -8.83 -11.09 1.13
CA TYR A 154 -9.84 -11.91 0.44
C TYR A 154 -10.07 -13.28 1.10
N GLY A 155 -9.09 -13.78 1.87
CA GLY A 155 -9.03 -15.13 2.41
C GLY A 155 -10.05 -15.48 3.51
N ALA A 156 -10.76 -14.51 4.08
CA ALA A 156 -11.75 -14.76 5.13
C ALA A 156 -13.08 -15.36 4.63
N GLY A 157 -13.27 -15.54 3.31
CA GLY A 157 -14.54 -16.04 2.74
C GLY A 157 -14.43 -17.01 1.56
N ASN A 158 -13.40 -16.93 0.71
CA ASN A 158 -13.14 -17.90 -0.37
C ASN A 158 -11.74 -17.67 -0.99
N PRO A 159 -10.81 -18.64 -0.96
CA PRO A 159 -9.47 -18.51 -1.56
C PRO A 159 -9.45 -18.21 -3.07
N LEU A 160 -10.56 -18.46 -3.78
CA LEU A 160 -10.74 -18.19 -5.22
C LEU A 160 -11.25 -16.76 -5.53
N ALA A 161 -11.36 -15.88 -4.54
CA ALA A 161 -12.06 -14.60 -4.65
C ALA A 161 -11.18 -13.37 -4.92
N ARG A 162 -9.92 -13.52 -5.37
CA ARG A 162 -9.16 -12.33 -5.79
C ARG A 162 -9.85 -11.73 -7.02
N ARG A 163 -10.47 -10.57 -6.81
CA ARG A 163 -11.08 -9.79 -7.90
C ARG A 163 -10.09 -8.85 -8.57
N ASP A 164 -8.99 -8.55 -7.89
CA ASP A 164 -7.94 -7.71 -8.43
C ASP A 164 -7.18 -8.39 -9.57
N ALA A 165 -6.97 -7.62 -10.64
CA ALA A 165 -6.04 -7.95 -11.69
C ALA A 165 -4.74 -7.16 -11.50
N TYR A 166 -3.61 -7.81 -11.71
CA TYR A 166 -2.29 -7.22 -11.58
C TYR A 166 -1.59 -7.16 -12.93
N SER A 167 -0.94 -6.03 -13.20
CA SER A 167 -0.01 -5.90 -14.31
C SER A 167 1.30 -5.35 -13.77
N VAL A 168 2.41 -5.98 -14.13
CA VAL A 168 3.74 -5.54 -13.75
C VAL A 168 4.50 -5.21 -15.01
N ILE A 169 4.84 -3.94 -15.17
CA ILE A 169 5.61 -3.39 -16.28
C ILE A 169 6.96 -2.98 -15.72
N MET A 170 8.02 -3.58 -16.23
CA MET A 170 9.40 -3.21 -15.90
C MET A 170 9.88 -2.21 -16.94
N PHE A 171 10.68 -1.21 -16.57
CA PHE A 171 11.25 -0.29 -17.55
C PHE A 171 12.67 0.16 -17.20
N ASP A 172 13.50 0.29 -18.23
CA ASP A 172 14.72 1.09 -18.21
C ASP A 172 14.65 2.17 -19.31
N ARG A 173 15.22 1.97 -20.49
CA ARG A 173 14.99 2.80 -21.69
C ARG A 173 13.65 2.48 -22.35
N ALA A 174 13.23 1.22 -22.29
CA ALA A 174 12.01 0.74 -22.90
C ALA A 174 11.22 -0.13 -21.90
N PRO A 175 9.89 -0.04 -21.90
CA PRO A 175 9.05 -0.86 -21.05
C PRO A 175 8.95 -2.30 -21.57
N ILE A 176 8.86 -3.25 -20.64
CA ILE A 176 8.68 -4.69 -20.87
C ILE A 176 7.64 -5.19 -19.88
N THR A 177 6.62 -5.89 -20.38
CA THR A 177 5.63 -6.55 -19.53
C THR A 177 6.21 -7.80 -18.86
N CYS A 178 6.19 -7.83 -17.53
CA CYS A 178 6.46 -9.02 -16.73
C CYS A 178 5.20 -9.87 -16.55
N THR A 179 4.08 -9.22 -16.28
CA THR A 179 2.78 -9.86 -16.10
C THR A 179 1.70 -8.88 -16.53
N GLU A 180 0.64 -9.35 -17.18
CA GLU A 180 -0.43 -8.49 -17.69
C GLU A 180 -1.79 -9.07 -17.32
N ASN A 181 -2.66 -8.20 -16.77
CA ASN A 181 -4.03 -8.48 -16.38
C ASN A 181 -4.22 -9.82 -15.62
N ASP A 182 -3.31 -10.13 -14.70
CA ASP A 182 -3.27 -11.39 -13.98
C ASP A 182 -4.11 -11.31 -12.70
N PHE A 183 -5.15 -12.12 -12.61
CA PHE A 183 -6.00 -12.28 -11.43
C PHE A 183 -5.93 -13.70 -10.83
N THR A 184 -4.99 -14.53 -11.28
CA THR A 184 -4.90 -15.96 -10.92
C THR A 184 -3.62 -16.37 -10.20
N SER A 185 -2.48 -15.73 -10.47
CA SER A 185 -1.18 -16.11 -9.89
C SER A 185 -1.12 -15.86 -8.40
N SER A 186 -0.55 -16.77 -7.61
CA SER A 186 -0.31 -16.55 -6.18
C SER A 186 0.76 -15.46 -5.95
N PRO A 187 0.85 -14.86 -4.75
CA PRO A 187 1.94 -13.94 -4.42
C PRO A 187 3.33 -14.50 -4.70
N GLU A 188 3.55 -15.80 -4.46
CA GLU A 188 4.82 -16.49 -4.72
C GLU A 188 5.12 -16.59 -6.22
N GLN A 189 4.11 -16.90 -7.04
CA GLN A 189 4.25 -16.95 -8.49
C GLN A 189 4.55 -15.56 -9.09
N LEU A 190 3.89 -14.52 -8.58
CA LEU A 190 4.15 -13.13 -8.95
C LEU A 190 5.54 -12.67 -8.50
N LEU A 191 6.01 -13.11 -7.32
CA LEU A 191 7.37 -12.82 -6.86
C LEU A 191 8.42 -13.49 -7.75
N GLU A 192 8.24 -14.78 -8.07
CA GLU A 192 9.14 -15.50 -8.97
C GLU A 192 9.16 -14.89 -10.38
N SER A 193 8.04 -14.35 -10.88
CA SER A 193 8.02 -13.68 -12.19
C SER A 193 8.85 -12.39 -12.21
N VAL A 194 8.71 -11.54 -11.18
CA VAL A 194 9.48 -10.28 -11.11
C VAL A 194 10.97 -10.51 -10.85
N LEU A 195 11.33 -11.58 -10.13
CA LEU A 195 12.72 -11.94 -9.83
C LEU A 195 13.54 -12.37 -11.06
N GLN A 196 12.92 -12.53 -12.23
CA GLN A 196 13.60 -12.80 -13.49
C GLN A 196 14.27 -11.55 -14.08
N PHE A 197 13.83 -10.36 -13.68
CA PHE A 197 14.30 -9.09 -14.25
C PHE A 197 15.52 -8.57 -13.51
N ARG A 198 16.50 -8.04 -14.25
CA ARG A 198 17.73 -7.44 -13.72
C ARG A 198 17.77 -5.96 -14.06
N THR A 199 18.63 -5.20 -13.39
CA THR A 199 18.78 -3.79 -13.71
C THR A 199 19.39 -3.61 -15.10
N GLY A 200 18.75 -2.78 -15.90
CA GLY A 200 19.17 -2.38 -17.23
C GLY A 200 20.00 -1.09 -17.23
N ARG A 201 19.95 -0.35 -18.34
CA ARG A 201 20.76 0.86 -18.54
C ARG A 201 19.90 2.05 -18.93
N GLY A 202 19.90 3.12 -18.15
CA GLY A 202 19.11 4.34 -18.41
C GLY A 202 17.68 4.24 -17.88
N THR A 203 16.89 5.30 -18.05
CA THR A 203 15.52 5.40 -17.52
C THR A 203 14.68 6.33 -18.41
N ASN A 204 13.44 5.98 -18.69
CA ASN A 204 12.51 6.77 -19.50
C ASN A 204 11.09 6.69 -18.94
N PHE A 205 10.73 7.66 -18.10
CA PHE A 205 9.41 7.71 -17.45
C PHE A 205 8.27 7.93 -18.46
N GLY A 206 8.49 8.75 -19.49
CA GLY A 206 7.48 9.01 -20.51
C GLY A 206 7.07 7.74 -21.24
N ALA A 207 8.05 6.95 -21.71
CA ALA A 207 7.78 5.67 -22.37
C ALA A 207 7.09 4.67 -21.43
N ALA A 208 7.49 4.63 -20.16
CA ALA A 208 6.90 3.74 -19.17
C ALA A 208 5.42 4.09 -18.89
N ILE A 209 5.10 5.38 -18.69
CA ILE A 209 3.74 5.86 -18.45
C ILE A 209 2.84 5.66 -19.67
N ASP A 210 3.33 5.95 -20.88
CA ASP A 210 2.55 5.76 -22.10
C ASP A 210 2.24 4.27 -22.35
N TYR A 211 3.21 3.39 -22.08
CA TYR A 211 2.99 1.95 -22.16
C TYR A 211 2.01 1.45 -21.10
N ALA A 212 2.10 1.97 -19.87
CA ALA A 212 1.16 1.65 -18.80
C ALA A 212 -0.26 2.14 -19.12
N ARG A 213 -0.41 3.32 -19.74
CA ARG A 213 -1.68 3.80 -20.29
C ARG A 213 -2.25 2.80 -21.29
N HIS A 214 -1.46 2.36 -22.26
CA HIS A 214 -1.91 1.37 -23.24
C HIS A 214 -2.27 0.00 -22.63
N CYS A 215 -1.54 -0.43 -21.61
CA CYS A 215 -1.87 -1.64 -20.84
C CYS A 215 -3.23 -1.51 -20.13
N MET A 216 -3.48 -0.36 -19.50
CA MET A 216 -4.77 -0.03 -18.86
C MET A 216 -5.91 0.00 -19.89
N GLU A 217 -5.74 0.69 -21.02
CA GLU A 217 -6.75 0.78 -22.08
C GLU A 217 -7.13 -0.59 -22.64
N ARG A 218 -6.13 -1.42 -22.94
CA ARG A 218 -6.32 -2.74 -23.54
C ARG A 218 -7.07 -3.71 -22.62
N ASN A 219 -6.87 -3.55 -21.31
CA ASN A 219 -7.43 -4.42 -20.29
C ASN A 219 -8.52 -3.72 -19.46
N TRP A 220 -9.10 -2.64 -19.99
CA TRP A 220 -10.10 -1.85 -19.29
C TRP A 220 -11.30 -2.70 -18.86
N SER A 221 -11.79 -2.46 -17.66
CA SER A 221 -12.97 -3.13 -17.12
C SER A 221 -13.75 -2.17 -16.24
N SER A 222 -15.04 -2.02 -16.50
CA SER A 222 -15.96 -1.22 -15.68
C SER A 222 -16.18 -1.79 -14.28
N GLU A 223 -15.74 -3.04 -14.04
CA GLU A 223 -15.80 -3.68 -12.73
C GLU A 223 -14.51 -3.46 -11.93
N ARG A 224 -13.44 -2.98 -12.57
CA ARG A 224 -12.12 -2.79 -11.97
C ARG A 224 -11.61 -1.37 -12.12
N SER A 225 -11.52 -0.65 -11.01
CA SER A 225 -10.89 0.67 -11.02
C SER A 225 -9.38 0.54 -11.27
N PRO A 226 -8.81 1.28 -12.23
CA PRO A 226 -7.37 1.24 -12.48
C PRO A 226 -6.62 1.97 -11.37
N VAL A 227 -5.55 1.36 -10.87
CA VAL A 227 -4.61 1.99 -9.93
C VAL A 227 -3.21 1.80 -10.47
N MET A 228 -2.52 2.91 -10.75
CA MET A 228 -1.13 2.86 -11.19
C MET A 228 -0.20 3.21 -10.03
N ILE A 229 0.75 2.32 -9.75
CA ILE A 229 1.79 2.51 -8.73
C ILE A 229 3.14 2.57 -9.46
N PHE A 230 3.70 3.78 -9.54
CA PHE A 230 4.98 4.04 -10.17
C PHE A 230 6.11 3.97 -9.14
N LEU A 231 7.10 3.09 -9.38
CA LEU A 231 8.14 2.72 -8.41
C LEU A 231 9.51 3.04 -9.01
N SER A 232 10.09 4.17 -8.64
CA SER A 232 11.39 4.65 -9.12
C SER A 232 12.15 5.40 -8.02
N ASP A 233 13.47 5.55 -8.20
CA ASP A 233 14.32 6.42 -7.39
C ASP A 233 14.39 7.87 -7.90
N GLY A 234 13.68 8.19 -8.99
CA GLY A 234 13.47 9.56 -9.45
C GLY A 234 14.57 10.13 -10.34
N GLU A 235 15.44 9.30 -10.92
CA GLU A 235 16.54 9.74 -11.79
C GLU A 235 16.11 10.10 -13.24
N CYS A 236 14.82 10.34 -13.47
CA CYS A 236 14.28 10.80 -14.75
C CYS A 236 13.24 11.91 -14.56
N ARG A 237 12.81 12.51 -15.67
CA ARG A 237 11.73 13.49 -15.71
C ARG A 237 10.59 12.97 -16.58
N ILE A 238 9.41 13.45 -16.27
CA ILE A 238 8.22 13.23 -17.09
C ILE A 238 7.57 14.58 -17.38
N GLU A 239 7.06 14.73 -18.60
CA GLU A 239 6.27 15.91 -18.96
C GLU A 239 4.89 15.83 -18.31
N GLU A 240 4.40 16.96 -17.81
CA GLU A 240 3.10 17.03 -17.16
C GLU A 240 1.95 16.57 -18.08
N ALA A 241 2.08 16.84 -19.38
CA ALA A 241 1.11 16.41 -20.40
C ALA A 241 0.88 14.89 -20.40
N ALA A 242 1.92 14.08 -20.21
CA ALA A 242 1.80 12.63 -20.18
C ALA A 242 0.94 12.14 -18.99
N MET A 243 1.09 12.77 -17.83
CA MET A 243 0.28 12.48 -16.65
C MET A 243 -1.16 12.96 -16.83
N GLN A 244 -1.36 14.15 -17.40
CA GLN A 244 -2.69 14.67 -17.69
C GLN A 244 -3.44 13.78 -18.69
N ASP A 245 -2.77 13.31 -19.73
CA ASP A 245 -3.37 12.45 -20.76
C ASP A 245 -3.73 11.07 -20.20
N LEU A 246 -2.89 10.48 -19.35
CA LEU A 246 -3.24 9.25 -18.61
C LEU A 246 -4.52 9.44 -17.79
N CYS A 247 -4.60 10.50 -16.99
CA CYS A 247 -5.77 10.78 -16.14
C CYS A 247 -7.03 11.05 -16.97
N ARG A 248 -6.94 11.88 -18.02
CA ARG A 248 -8.07 12.13 -18.93
C ARG A 248 -8.55 10.85 -19.57
N ARG A 249 -7.63 9.96 -19.93
CA ARG A 249 -7.99 8.71 -20.59
C ARG A 249 -8.74 7.76 -19.66
N ALA A 250 -8.33 7.66 -18.40
CA ALA A 250 -9.10 6.92 -17.40
C ALA A 250 -10.53 7.47 -17.29
N VAL A 251 -10.70 8.80 -17.17
CA VAL A 251 -12.02 9.45 -17.11
C VAL A 251 -12.88 9.17 -18.35
N VAL A 252 -12.29 9.14 -19.55
CA VAL A 252 -13.01 8.84 -20.80
C VAL A 252 -13.53 7.40 -20.84
N LEU A 253 -12.84 6.46 -20.19
CA LEU A 253 -13.21 5.04 -20.20
C LEU A 253 -14.22 4.67 -19.10
N GLY A 254 -14.39 5.51 -18.08
CA GLY A 254 -15.37 5.37 -17.00
C GLY A 254 -14.74 5.00 -15.67
#